data_AF-G8PVL6-F1
#
_entry.id   AF-G8PVL6-F1
#
_cell.length_a   1.000
_cell.length_b   1.000
_cell.length_c   1.000
_cell.angle_alpha   90.00
_cell.angle_beta   90.00
_cell.angle_gamma   90.00
#
_symmetry.space_group_name_H-M   'P 1'
#
loop_
_entity.id
_entity.type
_entity.pdbx_description
1 polymer ?
#
loop_
_entity_poly.entity_id
_entity_poly.type
_entity_poly.pdbx_seq_one_letter_code
_entity_poly.pdbx_strand_id
1 'polypeptide(L)'
;MGHNGAGKSTLMRLIAGAELPDSGKIKRNVKVSWPLGFGGGFAGKMTGIENVRFVARMYGEDTERMVEFVEDFSELGPSMALPIQTYSSGMKARLAFGVSMAINFRCYLIDEVTAVGDRRFKRKCDEVFETKLKHANIIMISHSERTIKKLCDSACLLHNGELTMFDSVEEALAQHRKNQLK
;
A
#
# COMPACT_ATOMS: atom_id res chain seq x y z
N MET A 1 -4.47 6.09 -12.66
CA MET A 1 -5.32 5.28 -13.57
C MET A 1 -4.57 4.95 -14.86
N GLY A 2 -5.05 4.00 -15.66
CA GLY A 2 -4.41 3.61 -16.94
C GLY A 2 -4.66 2.14 -17.29
N HIS A 3 -4.43 1.75 -18.54
CA HIS A 3 -4.63 0.37 -19.01
C HIS A 3 -3.65 -0.62 -18.35
N ASN A 4 -3.91 -1.92 -18.49
CA ASN A 4 -3.00 -2.96 -18.02
C ASN A 4 -1.72 -2.95 -18.84
N GLY A 5 -0.56 -2.96 -18.18
CA GLY A 5 0.73 -2.80 -18.83
C GLY A 5 1.17 -1.34 -19.04
N ALA A 6 0.37 -0.34 -18.64
CA ALA A 6 0.76 1.07 -18.78
C ALA A 6 1.96 1.50 -17.92
N GLY A 7 2.43 0.65 -16.98
CA GLY A 7 3.53 0.97 -16.07
C GLY A 7 3.10 1.45 -14.68
N LYS A 8 1.83 1.32 -14.30
CA LYS A 8 1.29 1.80 -13.01
C LYS A 8 2.04 1.22 -11.80
N SER A 9 2.21 -0.09 -11.74
CA SER A 9 2.93 -0.76 -10.64
C SER A 9 4.42 -0.41 -10.63
N THR A 10 5.04 -0.19 -11.79
CA THR A 10 6.41 0.31 -11.89
C THR A 10 6.53 1.71 -11.31
N LEU A 11 5.64 2.64 -11.70
CA LEU A 11 5.57 3.98 -11.13
C LEU A 11 5.40 3.92 -9.60
N MET A 12 4.57 3.01 -9.10
CA MET A 12 4.38 2.83 -7.66
C MET A 12 5.65 2.34 -6.94
N ARG A 13 6.38 1.37 -7.50
CA ARG A 13 7.67 0.91 -6.95
C ARG A 13 8.72 2.00 -6.99
N LEU A 14 8.76 2.77 -8.07
CA LEU A 14 9.59 3.97 -8.20
C LEU A 14 9.24 4.97 -7.10
N ILE A 15 7.96 5.29 -6.86
CA ILE A 15 7.54 6.19 -5.77
C ILE A 15 7.89 5.61 -4.40
N ALA A 16 7.73 4.31 -4.18
CA ALA A 16 8.10 3.64 -2.93
C ALA A 16 9.62 3.62 -2.67
N GLY A 17 10.43 3.79 -3.72
CA GLY A 17 11.90 3.64 -3.64
C GLY A 17 12.36 2.19 -3.67
N ALA A 18 11.48 1.24 -4.02
CA ALA A 18 11.83 -0.16 -4.23
C ALA A 18 12.56 -0.39 -5.57
N GLU A 19 12.42 0.54 -6.50
CA GLU A 19 13.07 0.56 -7.80
C GLU A 19 13.63 1.97 -8.03
N LEU A 20 14.80 2.08 -8.69
CA LEU A 20 15.42 3.36 -9.03
C LEU A 20 15.11 3.69 -10.49
N PRO A 21 14.91 4.98 -10.83
CA PRO A 21 14.70 5.37 -12.21
C PRO A 21 16.03 5.32 -12.99
N ASP A 22 15.98 4.90 -14.26
CA ASP A 22 17.15 4.93 -15.15
C ASP A 22 17.64 6.35 -15.43
N SER A 23 16.72 7.32 -15.39
CA SER A 23 17.00 8.75 -15.61
C SER A 23 16.07 9.65 -14.79
N GLY A 24 16.48 10.90 -14.56
CA GLY A 24 15.72 11.84 -13.73
C GLY A 24 15.89 11.60 -12.23
N LYS A 25 15.02 12.21 -11.41
CA LYS A 25 15.11 12.14 -9.94
C LYS A 25 13.71 12.14 -9.31
N ILE A 26 13.53 11.31 -8.29
CA ILE A 26 12.32 11.31 -7.45
C ILE A 26 12.66 11.95 -6.11
N LYS A 27 12.03 13.09 -5.80
CA LYS A 27 12.20 13.78 -4.52
C LYS A 27 11.05 13.40 -3.58
N ARG A 28 11.39 12.92 -2.39
CA ARG A 28 10.43 12.57 -1.34
C ARG A 28 10.75 13.42 -0.12
N ASN A 29 9.84 14.33 0.22
CA ASN A 29 10.03 15.23 1.37
C ASN A 29 9.38 14.67 2.66
N VAL A 30 8.75 13.50 2.56
CA VAL A 30 7.99 12.89 3.66
C VAL A 30 8.21 11.37 3.66
N LYS A 31 7.91 10.70 4.79
CA LYS A 31 7.89 9.24 4.87
C LYS A 31 6.74 8.68 4.02
N VAL A 32 7.10 8.00 2.93
CA VAL A 32 6.18 7.31 2.01
C VAL A 32 6.18 5.81 2.34
N SER A 33 5.01 5.19 2.40
CA SER A 33 4.91 3.74 2.62
C SER A 33 5.33 2.95 1.38
N TRP A 34 5.48 1.64 1.53
CA TRP A 34 5.42 0.72 0.40
C TRP A 34 3.96 0.43 0.00
N PRO A 35 3.69 -0.24 -1.14
CA PRO A 35 2.36 -0.70 -1.49
C PRO A 35 1.75 -1.54 -0.39
N LEU A 36 0.60 -1.16 0.14
CA LEU A 36 -0.02 -1.90 1.24
C LEU A 36 -0.25 -3.37 0.88
N GLY A 37 -0.06 -4.24 1.87
CA GLY A 37 -0.14 -5.68 1.67
C GLY A 37 1.07 -6.28 0.93
N PHE A 38 2.04 -5.48 0.49
CA PHE A 38 3.29 -5.99 -0.04
C PHE A 38 4.18 -6.52 1.09
N GLY A 39 4.35 -7.84 1.14
CA GLY A 39 5.24 -8.53 2.08
C GLY A 39 6.63 -8.83 1.52
N GLY A 40 7.05 -8.22 0.41
CA GLY A 40 8.32 -8.57 -0.25
C GLY A 40 9.58 -8.24 0.56
N GLY A 41 9.45 -7.44 1.63
CA GLY A 41 10.53 -7.19 2.59
C GLY A 41 10.64 -8.22 3.72
N PHE A 42 9.75 -9.21 3.77
CA PHE A 42 9.77 -10.22 4.83
C PHE A 42 10.74 -11.36 4.55
N ALA A 43 11.51 -11.73 5.57
CA ALA A 43 12.36 -12.90 5.55
C ALA A 43 11.53 -14.15 5.90
N GLY A 44 11.34 -15.04 4.92
CA GLY A 44 10.45 -16.21 5.08
C GLY A 44 10.87 -17.18 6.19
N LYS A 45 12.17 -17.28 6.51
CA LYS A 45 12.67 -18.14 7.60
C LYS A 45 12.49 -17.54 8.99
N MET A 46 12.27 -16.23 9.08
CA MET A 46 12.00 -15.54 10.34
C MET A 46 10.52 -15.62 10.69
N THR A 47 10.22 -15.60 11.98
CA THR A 47 8.86 -15.57 12.52
C THR A 47 8.15 -14.26 12.19
N GLY A 48 6.82 -14.24 12.35
CA GLY A 48 6.04 -13.00 12.26
C GLY A 48 6.60 -11.91 13.19
N ILE A 49 6.83 -12.24 14.46
CA ILE A 49 7.39 -11.33 15.46
C ILE A 49 8.75 -10.78 15.01
N GLU A 50 9.67 -11.65 14.59
CA GLU A 50 11.00 -11.22 14.18
C GLU A 50 10.99 -10.29 12.97
N ASN A 51 10.09 -10.53 12.01
CA ASN A 51 9.89 -9.63 10.86
C ASN A 51 9.33 -8.27 11.29
N VAL A 52 8.36 -8.25 12.21
CA VAL A 52 7.83 -7.00 12.77
C VAL A 52 8.94 -6.20 13.46
N ARG A 53 9.72 -6.86 14.33
CA ARG A 53 10.86 -6.23 15.02
C ARG A 53 11.92 -5.70 14.04
N PHE A 54 12.19 -6.45 12.97
CA PHE A 54 13.12 -6.03 11.92
C PHE A 54 12.67 -4.73 11.25
N VAL A 55 11.41 -4.66 10.83
CA VAL A 55 10.86 -3.45 10.21
C VAL A 55 10.79 -2.28 11.19
N ALA A 56 10.41 -2.51 12.45
CA ALA A 56 10.38 -1.47 13.48
C ALA A 56 11.75 -0.78 13.60
N ARG A 57 12.83 -1.58 13.71
CA ARG A 57 14.21 -1.06 13.78
C ARG A 57 14.63 -0.29 12.53
N MET A 58 14.24 -0.76 11.33
CA MET A 58 14.54 -0.04 10.09
C MET A 58 13.90 1.35 10.03
N TYR A 59 12.71 1.50 10.61
CA TYR A 59 11.95 2.76 10.58
C TYR A 59 12.11 3.63 11.83
N GLY A 60 12.92 3.17 12.80
CA GLY A 60 13.16 3.86 14.07
C GLY A 60 11.94 3.87 14.99
N GLU A 61 11.08 2.86 14.90
CA GLU A 61 9.89 2.72 15.73
C GLU A 61 10.18 1.87 16.98
N ASP A 62 9.35 2.04 18.02
CA ASP A 62 9.39 1.17 19.20
C ASP A 62 9.00 -0.26 18.81
N THR A 63 9.91 -1.19 19.10
CA THR A 63 9.81 -2.57 18.66
C THR A 63 8.65 -3.31 19.33
N GLU A 64 8.49 -3.19 20.64
CA GLU A 64 7.49 -3.97 21.38
C GLU A 64 6.09 -3.38 21.17
N ARG A 65 5.97 -2.04 21.16
CA ARG A 65 4.71 -1.38 20.78
C ARG A 65 4.25 -1.78 19.39
N MET A 66 5.17 -1.88 18.43
CA MET A 66 4.85 -2.28 17.06
C MET A 66 4.45 -3.76 17.00
N VAL A 67 5.10 -4.65 17.76
CA VAL A 67 4.69 -6.06 17.87
C VAL A 67 3.27 -6.17 18.44
N GLU A 68 2.97 -5.52 19.56
CA GLU A 68 1.64 -5.54 20.19
C GLU A 68 0.55 -5.06 19.22
N PHE A 69 0.79 -3.94 18.54
CA PHE A 69 -0.16 -3.42 17.55
C PHE A 69 -0.39 -4.41 16.40
N VAL A 70 0.68 -5.00 15.85
CA VAL A 70 0.57 -5.90 14.70
C VAL A 70 -0.08 -7.22 15.09
N GLU A 71 0.19 -7.74 16.28
CA GLU A 71 -0.43 -8.96 16.80
C GLU A 71 -1.94 -8.79 16.93
N ASP A 72 -2.42 -7.71 17.57
CA ASP A 72 -3.84 -7.40 17.65
C ASP A 72 -4.44 -7.16 16.26
N PHE A 73 -3.78 -6.34 15.43
CA PHE A 73 -4.31 -5.97 14.13
C PHE A 73 -4.47 -7.17 13.19
N SER A 74 -3.45 -8.03 13.11
CA SER A 74 -3.39 -9.12 12.14
C SER A 74 -4.27 -10.32 12.49
N GLU A 75 -4.70 -10.44 13.75
CA GLU A 75 -5.49 -11.57 14.28
C GLU A 75 -4.83 -12.94 14.01
N LEU A 76 -3.48 -12.98 13.96
CA LEU A 76 -2.72 -14.20 13.65
C LEU A 76 -2.46 -15.07 14.90
N GLY A 77 -2.56 -14.49 16.10
CA GLY A 77 -2.40 -15.17 17.37
C GLY A 77 -1.10 -15.98 17.44
N PRO A 78 -1.13 -17.25 17.88
CA PRO A 78 0.07 -18.10 18.01
C PRO A 78 0.89 -18.24 16.73
N SER A 79 0.28 -18.02 15.55
CA SER A 79 0.99 -18.08 14.27
C SER A 79 2.11 -17.04 14.19
N MET A 80 2.04 -15.94 14.96
CA MET A 80 3.07 -14.90 15.03
C MET A 80 4.46 -15.45 15.42
N ALA A 81 4.50 -16.55 16.16
CA ALA A 81 5.73 -17.24 16.56
C ALA A 81 6.22 -18.27 15.52
N LEU A 82 5.53 -18.44 14.39
CA LEU A 82 5.91 -19.36 13.31
C LEU A 82 6.64 -18.63 12.17
N PRO A 83 7.56 -19.29 11.46
CA PRO A 83 8.20 -18.73 10.27
C PRO A 83 7.20 -18.31 9.19
N ILE A 84 7.36 -17.11 8.62
CA ILE A 84 6.41 -16.55 7.63
C ILE A 84 6.27 -17.44 6.39
N GLN A 85 7.27 -18.24 6.04
CA GLN A 85 7.17 -19.16 4.90
C GLN A 85 6.02 -20.17 5.03
N THR A 86 5.57 -20.49 6.26
CA THR A 86 4.44 -21.40 6.51
C THR A 86 3.08 -20.71 6.38
N TYR A 87 3.05 -19.38 6.28
CA TYR A 87 1.81 -18.62 6.25
C TYR A 87 1.08 -18.78 4.91
N SER A 88 -0.25 -18.84 4.96
CA SER A 88 -1.09 -18.67 3.77
C SER A 88 -0.93 -17.27 3.18
N SER A 89 -1.36 -17.08 1.93
CA SER A 89 -1.38 -15.75 1.29
C SER A 89 -2.19 -14.73 2.10
N GLY A 90 -3.31 -15.14 2.67
CA GLY A 90 -4.14 -14.30 3.55
C GLY A 90 -3.41 -13.89 4.83
N MET A 91 -2.72 -14.83 5.49
CA MET A 91 -1.94 -14.52 6.70
C MET A 91 -0.78 -13.56 6.42
N LYS A 92 -0.06 -13.77 5.30
CA LYS A 92 1.01 -12.86 4.85
C LYS A 92 0.47 -11.46 4.59
N ALA A 93 -0.68 -11.36 3.93
CA ALA A 93 -1.33 -10.07 3.71
C ALA A 93 -1.70 -9.40 5.03
N ARG A 94 -2.37 -10.09 5.96
CA ARG A 94 -2.76 -9.52 7.26
C ARG A 94 -1.56 -8.98 8.04
N LEU A 95 -0.46 -9.74 8.07
CA LEU A 95 0.79 -9.30 8.69
C LEU A 95 1.34 -8.04 7.99
N ALA A 96 1.44 -8.06 6.66
CA ALA A 96 1.95 -6.94 5.87
C ALA A 96 1.13 -5.66 6.08
N PHE A 97 -0.20 -5.78 6.16
CA PHE A 97 -1.08 -4.66 6.50
C PHE A 97 -0.84 -4.15 7.92
N GLY A 98 -0.80 -5.04 8.91
CA GLY A 98 -0.55 -4.64 10.30
C GLY A 98 0.75 -3.87 10.44
N VAL A 99 1.85 -4.38 9.85
CA VAL A 99 3.16 -3.72 9.85
C VAL A 99 3.07 -2.33 9.20
N SER A 100 2.38 -2.21 8.07
CA SER A 100 2.23 -0.94 7.37
C SER A 100 1.42 0.08 8.18
N MET A 101 0.41 -0.37 8.93
CA MET A 101 -0.45 0.47 9.75
C MET A 101 0.19 0.87 11.08
N ALA A 102 1.12 0.08 11.60
CA ALA A 102 1.85 0.39 12.83
C ALA A 102 2.73 1.64 12.67
N ILE A 103 3.28 1.85 11.48
CA ILE A 103 4.15 3.00 11.17
C ILE A 103 3.28 4.21 10.79
N ASN A 104 3.70 5.39 11.23
CA ASN A 104 3.06 6.65 10.88
C ASN A 104 3.69 7.23 9.60
N PHE A 105 3.21 6.78 8.44
CA PHE A 105 3.56 7.39 7.17
C PHE A 105 2.80 8.69 6.94
N ARG A 106 3.41 9.60 6.19
CA ARG A 106 2.77 10.83 5.71
C ARG A 106 2.10 10.63 4.35
N CYS A 107 2.50 9.59 3.62
CA CYS A 107 1.88 9.18 2.37
C CYS A 107 1.78 7.65 2.30
N TYR A 108 0.57 7.14 2.10
CA TYR A 108 0.31 5.71 1.93
C TYR A 108 0.12 5.36 0.46
N LEU A 109 0.80 4.31 0.01
CA LEU A 109 0.69 3.80 -1.35
C LEU A 109 -0.25 2.59 -1.38
N ILE A 110 -1.32 2.67 -2.17
CA ILE A 110 -2.36 1.62 -2.27
C ILE A 110 -2.36 1.04 -3.68
N ASP A 111 -2.15 -0.27 -3.81
CA ASP A 111 -2.34 -1.00 -5.07
C ASP A 111 -3.63 -1.80 -4.97
N GLU A 112 -4.39 -1.91 -6.04
CA GLU A 112 -5.74 -2.51 -6.06
C GLU A 112 -5.80 -3.96 -5.55
N VAL A 113 -4.65 -4.63 -5.55
CA VAL A 113 -4.44 -5.98 -5.02
C VAL A 113 -4.69 -6.05 -3.50
N THR A 114 -4.87 -4.91 -2.83
CA THR A 114 -5.18 -4.79 -1.39
C THR A 114 -6.50 -5.41 -0.90
N ALA A 115 -7.33 -6.02 -1.77
CA ALA A 115 -8.52 -6.77 -1.36
C ALA A 115 -8.20 -8.18 -0.82
N VAL A 116 -7.31 -8.29 0.17
CA VAL A 116 -6.98 -9.58 0.80
C VAL A 116 -7.44 -9.57 2.25
N GLY A 117 -8.38 -10.47 2.57
CA GLY A 117 -8.96 -10.59 3.90
C GLY A 117 -10.45 -10.92 3.81
N ASP A 118 -11.01 -11.40 4.93
CA ASP A 118 -12.46 -11.51 5.05
C ASP A 118 -13.09 -10.12 5.25
N ARG A 119 -14.43 -10.07 5.23
CA ARG A 119 -15.19 -8.82 5.39
C ARG A 119 -14.92 -8.14 6.74
N ARG A 120 -14.53 -8.90 7.77
CA ARG A 120 -14.23 -8.37 9.11
C ARG A 120 -12.89 -7.66 9.12
N PHE A 121 -11.84 -8.29 8.59
CA PHE A 121 -10.52 -7.69 8.46
C PHE A 121 -10.55 -6.44 7.60
N LYS A 122 -11.33 -6.44 6.51
CA LYS A 122 -11.53 -5.26 5.67
C LYS A 122 -12.09 -4.07 6.46
N ARG A 123 -13.06 -4.27 7.34
CA ARG A 123 -13.60 -3.19 8.20
C ARG A 123 -12.53 -2.65 9.16
N LYS A 124 -11.73 -3.53 9.78
CA LYS A 124 -10.62 -3.12 10.66
C LYS A 124 -9.58 -2.30 9.90
N CYS A 125 -9.26 -2.70 8.66
CA CYS A 125 -8.43 -1.90 7.76
C CYS A 125 -9.04 -0.53 7.49
N ASP A 126 -10.32 -0.49 7.10
CA ASP A 126 -11.03 0.75 6.77
C ASP A 126 -11.04 1.75 7.96
N GLU A 127 -11.32 1.27 9.18
CA GLU A 127 -11.34 2.10 10.41
C GLU A 127 -9.97 2.71 10.74
N VAL A 128 -8.91 1.88 10.68
CA VAL A 128 -7.53 2.37 10.88
C VAL A 128 -7.13 3.32 9.75
N PHE A 129 -7.53 3.02 8.52
CA PHE A 129 -7.31 3.90 7.37
C PHE A 129 -7.93 5.27 7.58
N GLU A 130 -9.22 5.33 7.88
CA GLU A 130 -9.93 6.59 8.11
C GLU A 130 -9.27 7.44 9.21
N THR A 131 -8.71 6.80 10.23
CA THR A 131 -7.96 7.50 11.28
C THR A 131 -6.62 8.04 10.76
N LYS A 132 -5.87 7.24 9.99
CA LYS A 132 -4.57 7.65 9.43
C LYS A 132 -4.70 8.75 8.39
N LEU A 133 -5.75 8.69 7.54
CA LEU A 133 -5.99 9.66 6.47
C LEU A 133 -6.28 11.08 6.97
N LYS A 134 -6.67 11.26 8.24
CA LYS A 134 -6.78 12.60 8.85
C LYS A 134 -5.44 13.35 8.88
N HIS A 135 -4.32 12.63 8.79
CA HIS A 135 -2.97 13.20 8.96
C HIS A 135 -1.98 12.77 7.86
N ALA A 136 -2.46 12.03 6.85
CA ALA A 136 -1.64 11.45 5.79
C ALA A 136 -2.36 11.49 4.44
N ASN A 137 -1.59 11.59 3.37
CA ASN A 137 -2.10 11.54 2.00
C ASN A 137 -2.09 10.11 1.47
N ILE A 138 -2.81 9.85 0.38
CA ILE A 138 -2.75 8.59 -0.36
C ILE A 138 -2.39 8.78 -1.82
N ILE A 139 -1.63 7.82 -2.34
CA ILE A 139 -1.47 7.60 -3.77
C ILE A 139 -1.99 6.20 -4.03
N MET A 140 -3.00 6.08 -4.90
CA MET A 140 -3.62 4.79 -5.17
C MET A 140 -3.71 4.44 -6.64
N ILE A 141 -3.63 3.13 -6.91
CA ILE A 141 -3.94 2.52 -8.18
C ILE A 141 -5.22 1.72 -7.98
N SER A 142 -6.25 2.00 -8.80
CA SER A 142 -7.47 1.21 -8.84
C SER A 142 -8.13 1.29 -10.22
N HIS A 143 -8.90 0.25 -10.54
CA HIS A 143 -9.84 0.08 -11.62
C HIS A 143 -11.28 0.37 -11.14
N SER A 144 -11.53 0.45 -9.83
CA SER A 144 -12.82 0.80 -9.26
C SER A 144 -13.05 2.31 -9.25
N GLU A 145 -13.83 2.82 -10.21
CA GLU A 145 -14.22 4.24 -10.24
C GLU A 145 -14.84 4.71 -8.93
N ARG A 146 -15.65 3.85 -8.28
CA ARG A 146 -16.29 4.15 -7.00
C ARG A 146 -15.27 4.43 -5.89
N THR A 147 -14.22 3.61 -5.80
CA THR A 147 -13.17 3.78 -4.79
C THR A 147 -12.37 5.05 -5.07
N ILE A 148 -12.00 5.29 -6.33
CA ILE A 148 -11.26 6.50 -6.73
C ILE A 148 -12.05 7.76 -6.39
N LYS A 149 -13.34 7.81 -6.75
CA LYS A 149 -14.21 8.96 -6.41
C LYS A 149 -14.40 9.17 -4.91
N LYS A 150 -14.33 8.10 -4.10
CA LYS A 150 -14.48 8.20 -2.65
C LYS A 150 -13.21 8.70 -1.96
N LEU A 151 -12.04 8.31 -2.46
CA LEU A 151 -10.77 8.43 -1.73
C LEU A 151 -9.78 9.43 -2.36
N CYS A 152 -10.00 9.86 -3.60
CA CYS A 152 -9.08 10.75 -4.29
C CYS A 152 -9.75 12.09 -4.63
N ASP A 153 -8.99 13.17 -4.46
CA ASP A 153 -9.39 14.51 -4.88
C ASP A 153 -8.98 14.80 -6.34
N SER A 154 -7.80 14.29 -6.74
CA SER A 154 -7.21 14.43 -8.06
C SER A 154 -6.75 13.09 -8.61
N ALA A 155 -6.43 13.02 -9.90
CA ALA A 155 -5.97 11.78 -10.51
C ALA A 155 -4.98 11.99 -11.64
N CYS A 156 -4.16 10.98 -11.86
CA CYS A 156 -3.26 10.91 -13.00
C CYS A 156 -3.63 9.76 -13.93
N LEU A 157 -3.51 9.98 -15.23
CA LEU A 157 -3.70 8.97 -16.26
C LEU A 157 -2.35 8.63 -16.87
N LEU A 158 -1.96 7.36 -16.79
CA LEU A 158 -0.76 6.84 -17.43
C LEU A 158 -1.16 6.13 -18.72
N HIS A 159 -0.64 6.60 -19.85
CA HIS A 159 -0.93 6.08 -21.18
C HIS A 159 0.32 6.16 -22.06
N ASN A 160 0.74 5.04 -22.66
CA ASN A 160 1.94 4.95 -23.50
C ASN A 160 3.21 5.54 -22.86
N GLY A 161 3.39 5.34 -21.54
CA GLY A 161 4.55 5.87 -20.81
C GLY A 161 4.46 7.35 -20.43
N GLU A 162 3.41 8.06 -20.84
CA GLU A 162 3.18 9.46 -20.49
C GLU A 162 2.14 9.59 -19.37
N LEU A 163 2.47 10.42 -18.37
CA LEU A 163 1.60 10.69 -17.24
C LEU A 163 0.93 12.06 -17.42
N THR A 164 -0.40 12.06 -17.54
CA THR A 164 -1.20 13.29 -17.56
C THR A 164 -1.88 13.49 -16.21
N MET A 165 -1.72 14.66 -15.60
CA MET A 165 -2.37 15.02 -14.34
C MET A 165 -3.70 15.72 -14.59
N PHE A 166 -4.67 15.47 -13.72
CA PHE A 166 -5.98 16.11 -13.71
C PHE A 166 -6.30 16.54 -12.29
N ASP A 167 -6.74 17.78 -12.12
CA ASP A 167 -7.14 18.31 -10.81
C ASP A 167 -8.47 17.72 -10.34
N SER A 168 -9.27 17.19 -11.27
CA SER A 168 -10.53 16.50 -10.99
C SER A 168 -10.47 15.02 -11.36
N VAL A 169 -10.89 14.16 -10.41
CA VAL A 169 -11.11 12.73 -10.67
C VAL A 169 -12.12 12.50 -11.79
N GLU A 170 -13.15 13.35 -11.91
CA GLU A 170 -14.19 13.18 -12.92
C GLU A 170 -13.64 13.40 -14.34
N GLU A 171 -12.82 14.44 -14.52
CA GLU A 171 -12.16 14.72 -15.79
C GLU A 171 -11.21 13.59 -16.19
N ALA A 172 -10.43 13.10 -15.22
CA ALA A 172 -9.52 11.99 -15.43
C ALA A 172 -10.28 10.70 -15.84
N LEU A 173 -11.42 10.42 -15.22
CA LEU A 173 -12.28 9.27 -15.53
C LEU A 173 -12.94 9.41 -16.90
N ALA A 174 -13.39 10.61 -17.26
CA ALA A 174 -13.93 10.88 -18.59
C ALA A 174 -12.86 10.66 -19.68
N GLN A 175 -11.64 11.15 -19.45
CA GLN A 175 -10.53 10.94 -20.37
C GLN A 175 -10.10 9.46 -20.43
N HIS A 176 -10.08 8.77 -19.30
CA HIS A 176 -9.75 7.34 -19.26
C HIS A 176 -10.72 6.52 -20.11
N ARG A 177 -12.04 6.79 -20.01
CA ARG A 177 -13.07 6.13 -20.81
C ARG A 177 -12.92 6.41 -22.31
N LYS A 178 -12.61 7.65 -22.69
CA LYS A 178 -12.32 7.99 -24.10
C LYS A 178 -11.14 7.20 -24.66
N ASN A 179 -10.09 7.01 -23.85
CA ASN A 179 -8.92 6.25 -24.28
C ASN A 179 -9.18 4.73 -24.37
N GLN A 180 -10.21 4.19 -23.71
CA GLN A 180 -10.59 2.76 -23.84
C GLN A 180 -11.45 2.47 -25.08
N LEU A 181 -12.08 3.49 -25.66
CA LEU A 181 -12.95 3.37 -26.83
C LEU A 181 -12.20 3.53 -28.16
N LYS A 182 -10.89 3.82 -28.11
CA LYS A 182 -9.98 3.90 -29.26
C LYS A 182 -9.14 2.62 -29.32
#